data_AF-A0A915JNZ4-F1
#
_entry.id   AF-A0A915JNZ4-F1
#
_cell.length_a   1.000
_cell.length_b   1.000
_cell.length_c   1.000
_cell.angle_alpha   90.00
_cell.angle_beta   90.00
_cell.angle_gamma   90.00
#
_symmetry.space_group_name_H-M   'P 1'
#
loop_
_entity.id
_entity.type
_entity.pdbx_description
1 polymer ?
#
loop_
_entity_poly.entity_id
_entity_poly.type
_entity_poly.pdbx_seq_one_letter_code
_entity_poly.pdbx_strand_id
1 'polypeptide(L)'
;MLLVNALYFKGAWEDKFYETATNKQDFYVSENWKVQVDMMRLTEDKSYYEDQEVQVLELGYLESQVSMMIILPKVKNGLQNVLQGMDGRRLSRLVESVRAQNVIIELPKFKMENSFNLNDALKKLGLSEAFSDNANFSKMTATNVKISRVVHKSFIK
;
A
#
# COMPACT_ATOMS: atom_id res chain seq x y z
N MET A 1 -20.09 -4.82 20.23
CA MET A 1 -19.58 -3.51 19.77
C MET A 1 -18.90 -3.69 18.42
N LEU A 2 -19.14 -2.78 17.47
CA LEU A 2 -18.51 -2.80 16.14
C LEU A 2 -17.49 -1.66 16.05
N LEU A 3 -16.30 -1.94 15.54
CA LEU A 3 -15.31 -0.92 15.18
C LEU A 3 -15.24 -0.82 13.67
N VAL A 4 -15.44 0.38 13.14
CA VAL A 4 -15.35 0.66 11.70
C VAL A 4 -14.37 1.78 11.48
N ASN A 5 -13.41 1.54 10.58
CA ASN A 5 -12.51 2.56 10.08
C ASN A 5 -12.61 2.58 8.56
N ALA A 6 -12.63 3.79 7.99
CA ALA A 6 -12.62 4.01 6.55
C ALA A 6 -11.56 5.06 6.22
N LEU A 7 -10.65 4.74 5.30
CA LEU A 7 -9.65 5.66 4.78
C LEU A 7 -9.91 5.92 3.31
N TYR A 8 -9.90 7.19 2.94
CA TYR A 8 -10.02 7.65 1.56
C TYR A 8 -8.81 8.53 1.26
N PHE A 9 -8.05 8.14 0.24
CA PHE A 9 -6.94 8.95 -0.25
C PHE A 9 -7.16 9.30 -1.72
N LYS A 10 -7.09 10.60 -2.01
CA LYS A 10 -7.08 11.15 -3.37
C LYS A 10 -6.10 12.32 -3.40
N GLY A 11 -5.01 12.17 -4.13
CA GLY A 11 -3.95 13.17 -4.24
C GLY A 11 -3.58 13.40 -5.70
N ALA A 12 -3.26 14.64 -6.05
CA ALA A 12 -2.60 14.94 -7.31
C ALA A 12 -1.10 14.75 -7.14
N TRP A 13 -0.42 14.11 -8.11
CA TRP A 13 1.04 14.03 -8.10
C TRP A 13 1.65 15.43 -8.14
N GLU A 14 2.78 15.60 -7.44
CA GLU A 14 3.59 16.82 -7.50
C GLU A 14 4.02 17.07 -8.96
N ASP A 15 4.64 16.07 -9.57
CA ASP A 15 4.90 16.03 -11.01
C ASP A 15 3.86 15.19 -11.73
N LYS A 16 3.12 15.83 -12.64
CA LYS A 16 1.96 15.22 -13.28
C LYS A 16 2.36 14.32 -14.44
N PHE A 17 1.75 13.15 -14.50
CA PHE A 17 1.72 12.34 -15.71
C PHE A 17 0.76 12.95 -16.72
N TYR A 18 1.27 13.43 -17.85
CA TYR A 18 0.44 13.97 -18.92
C TYR A 18 -0.31 12.84 -19.65
N GLU A 19 -1.58 13.06 -19.96
CA GLU A 19 -2.40 12.06 -20.66
C GLU A 19 -1.86 11.72 -22.06
N THR A 20 -1.22 12.69 -22.72
CA THR A 20 -0.56 12.51 -24.01
C THR A 20 0.63 11.55 -23.97
N ALA A 21 1.22 11.34 -22.78
CA ALA A 21 2.28 10.36 -22.56
C ALA A 21 1.75 9.00 -22.08
N THR A 22 0.43 8.87 -21.89
CA THR A 22 -0.21 7.62 -21.44
C THR A 22 -0.56 6.75 -22.65
N ASN A 23 -0.12 5.49 -22.63
CA ASN A 23 -0.39 4.54 -23.72
C ASN A 23 -0.87 3.20 -23.18
N LYS A 24 -1.59 2.44 -24.01
CA LYS A 24 -2.01 1.09 -23.69
C LYS A 24 -0.80 0.14 -23.67
N GLN A 25 -0.57 -0.54 -22.56
CA GLN A 25 0.50 -1.54 -22.41
C GLN A 25 0.02 -2.78 -21.64
N ASP A 26 0.76 -3.89 -21.78
CA ASP A 26 0.51 -5.12 -21.03
C ASP A 26 0.95 -4.96 -19.57
N PHE A 27 0.06 -5.32 -18.64
CA PHE A 27 0.36 -5.51 -17.22
C PHE A 27 0.21 -6.99 -16.85
N TYR A 28 1.19 -7.53 -16.13
CA TYR A 28 1.23 -8.95 -15.78
C TYR A 28 0.64 -9.15 -14.39
N VAL A 29 -0.56 -9.75 -14.33
CA VAL A 29 -1.20 -10.10 -13.06
C VAL A 29 -0.61 -11.39 -12.49
N SER A 30 -0.20 -12.30 -13.36
CA SER A 30 0.55 -13.51 -13.02
C SER A 30 1.46 -13.93 -14.20
N GLU A 31 2.15 -15.06 -14.08
CA GLU A 31 2.97 -15.61 -15.18
C GLU A 31 2.17 -15.81 -16.48
N ASN A 32 0.95 -16.32 -16.35
CA ASN A 32 0.11 -16.75 -17.49
C ASN A 32 -1.05 -15.80 -17.78
N TRP A 33 -1.19 -14.71 -17.02
CA TRP A 33 -2.29 -13.78 -17.18
C TRP A 33 -1.81 -12.33 -17.24
N LYS A 34 -2.17 -11.68 -18.35
CA LYS A 34 -1.91 -10.27 -18.60
C LYS A 34 -3.20 -9.53 -18.97
N VAL A 35 -3.22 -8.24 -18.69
CA VAL A 35 -4.32 -7.33 -19.01
C VAL A 35 -3.74 -6.07 -19.65
N GLN A 36 -4.49 -5.41 -20.52
CA GLN A 36 -4.11 -4.12 -21.09
C GLN A 36 -4.53 -3.00 -20.14
N VAL A 37 -3.59 -2.11 -19.82
CA VAL A 37 -3.78 -0.98 -18.90
C VAL A 37 -3.36 0.33 -19.55
N ASP A 38 -3.89 1.44 -19.05
CA ASP A 38 -3.37 2.77 -19.36
C ASP A 38 -2.06 2.97 -18.59
N MET A 39 -0.92 2.79 -19.25
CA MET A 39 0.39 2.98 -18.66
C MET A 39 0.81 4.43 -18.77
N MET A 40 0.90 5.12 -17.64
CA MET A 40 1.40 6.48 -17.55
C MET A 40 2.92 6.47 -17.65
N ARG A 41 3.50 7.51 -18.24
CA ARG A 41 4.95 7.65 -18.38
C ARG A 41 5.44 9.04 -17.97
N LEU A 42 6.55 9.08 -17.24
CA LEU A 42 7.25 10.31 -16.83
C LEU A 42 8.75 10.04 -16.80
N THR A 43 9.56 11.01 -17.20
CA THR A 43 11.01 10.99 -16.98
C THR A 43 11.35 12.24 -16.18
N GLU A 44 11.82 12.06 -14.95
CA GLU A 44 12.09 13.18 -14.03
C GLU A 44 13.09 12.76 -12.96
N ASP A 45 13.71 13.73 -12.29
CA ASP A 45 14.50 13.47 -11.09
C ASP A 45 13.58 13.09 -9.92
N LYS A 46 13.69 11.83 -9.45
CA LYS A 46 12.90 11.30 -8.33
C LYS A 46 13.73 10.54 -7.32
N SER A 47 13.21 10.48 -6.10
CA SER A 47 13.73 9.64 -5.03
C SER A 47 13.63 8.16 -5.44
N TYR A 48 14.78 7.56 -5.73
CA TYR A 48 14.91 6.20 -6.23
C TYR A 48 16.01 5.44 -5.48
N TYR A 49 15.82 4.13 -5.35
CA TYR A 49 16.82 3.19 -4.86
C TYR A 49 16.60 1.82 -5.53
N GLU A 50 17.67 1.04 -5.67
CA GLU A 50 17.54 -0.37 -6.03
C GLU A 50 18.61 -1.23 -5.38
N ASP A 51 18.26 -2.49 -5.12
CA ASP A 51 19.20 -3.54 -4.72
C ASP A 51 19.05 -4.77 -5.64
N GLN A 52 19.51 -5.94 -5.19
CA GLN A 52 19.42 -7.17 -5.96
C GLN A 52 17.99 -7.72 -6.08
N GLU A 53 17.08 -7.34 -5.18
CA GLU A 53 15.74 -7.90 -5.07
C GLU A 53 14.65 -6.91 -5.53
N VAL A 54 14.83 -5.61 -5.28
CA VAL A 54 13.79 -4.60 -5.49
C VAL A 54 14.30 -3.31 -6.14
N GLN A 55 13.37 -2.61 -6.79
CA GLN A 55 13.45 -1.20 -7.14
C GLN A 55 12.46 -0.44 -6.24
N VAL A 56 12.83 0.75 -5.77
CA VAL A 56 12.01 1.58 -4.89
C VAL A 56 11.92 2.98 -5.49
N LEU A 57 10.69 3.47 -5.64
CA LEU A 57 10.40 4.80 -6.15
C LEU A 57 9.49 5.53 -5.15
N GLU A 58 9.82 6.77 -4.84
CA GLU A 58 8.95 7.65 -4.07
C GLU A 58 8.36 8.75 -4.98
N LEU A 59 7.04 8.92 -4.90
CA LEU A 59 6.27 9.93 -5.64
C LEU A 59 5.52 10.84 -4.67
N GLY A 60 5.94 12.10 -4.59
CA GLY A 60 5.27 13.13 -3.80
C GLY A 60 3.91 13.53 -4.36
N TYR A 61 3.01 13.94 -3.47
CA TYR A 61 1.74 14.58 -3.83
C TYR A 61 1.86 16.10 -3.76
N LEU A 62 1.20 16.79 -4.69
CA LEU A 62 1.16 18.25 -4.78
C LEU A 62 0.69 18.85 -3.45
N GLU A 63 1.45 19.83 -2.94
CA GLU A 63 1.15 20.57 -1.70
C GLU A 63 0.90 19.66 -0.48
N SER A 64 1.58 18.51 -0.42
CA SER A 64 1.37 17.50 0.60
C SER A 64 2.69 17.05 1.23
N GLN A 65 2.62 16.66 2.51
CA GLN A 65 3.72 15.96 3.20
C GLN A 65 3.64 14.43 3.01
N VAL A 66 2.69 13.95 2.22
CA VAL A 66 2.51 12.53 1.92
C VAL A 66 3.16 12.22 0.57
N SER A 67 3.79 11.05 0.48
CA SER A 67 4.29 10.46 -0.76
C SER A 67 3.78 9.01 -0.89
N MET A 68 3.74 8.52 -2.13
CA MET A 68 3.57 7.10 -2.41
C MET A 68 4.94 6.46 -2.61
N MET A 69 5.22 5.42 -1.83
CA MET A 69 6.37 4.55 -2.08
C MET A 69 5.95 3.29 -2.82
N ILE A 70 6.61 3.04 -3.94
CA ILE A 70 6.40 1.88 -4.80
C ILE A 70 7.62 0.98 -4.66
N ILE A 71 7.41 -0.23 -4.17
CA ILE A 71 8.45 -1.27 -4.09
C ILE A 71 8.14 -2.31 -5.17
N LEU A 72 8.95 -2.33 -6.22
CA LEU A 72 8.81 -3.22 -7.36
C LEU A 72 9.84 -4.36 -7.25
N PRO A 73 9.41 -5.63 -7.11
CA PRO A 73 10.33 -6.76 -7.20
C PRO A 73 11.00 -6.81 -8.58
N LYS A 74 12.31 -7.01 -8.62
CA LYS A 74 13.07 -7.18 -9.88
C LYS A 74 12.72 -8.50 -10.59
N VAL A 75 12.35 -9.52 -9.81
CA VAL A 75 11.86 -10.80 -10.35
C VAL A 75 10.36 -10.69 -10.62
N LYS A 76 9.95 -10.98 -11.86
CA LYS A 76 8.54 -11.03 -12.25
C LYS A 76 7.78 -12.02 -11.35
N ASN A 77 6.63 -11.60 -10.82
CA ASN A 77 5.83 -12.34 -9.83
C ASN A 77 6.56 -12.65 -8.50
N GLY A 78 7.69 -11.98 -8.23
CA GLY A 78 8.50 -12.17 -7.02
C GLY A 78 7.98 -11.51 -5.74
N LEU A 79 6.75 -10.96 -5.76
CA LEU A 79 6.19 -10.22 -4.62
C LEU A 79 6.17 -11.06 -3.33
N GLN A 80 5.80 -12.34 -3.41
CA GLN A 80 5.76 -13.21 -2.23
C GLN A 80 7.16 -13.40 -1.61
N ASN A 81 8.20 -13.51 -2.43
CA ASN A 81 9.58 -13.65 -1.94
C ASN A 81 10.03 -12.38 -1.20
N VAL A 82 9.73 -11.21 -1.76
CA VAL A 82 10.00 -9.92 -1.11
C VAL A 82 9.25 -9.81 0.21
N LEU A 83 7.98 -10.22 0.26
CA LEU A 83 7.17 -10.16 1.49
C LEU A 83 7.65 -11.11 2.59
N GLN A 84 8.15 -12.31 2.24
CA GLN A 84 8.70 -13.25 3.23
C GLN A 84 9.92 -12.69 3.97
N GLY A 85 10.76 -11.92 3.26
CA GLY A 85 11.91 -11.23 3.84
C GLY A 85 11.63 -9.81 4.35
N MET A 86 10.36 -9.36 4.34
CA MET A 86 9.99 -8.01 4.73
C MET A 86 9.67 -7.95 6.23
N ASP A 87 10.53 -7.27 6.99
CA ASP A 87 10.25 -6.85 8.37
C ASP A 87 10.27 -5.31 8.48
N GLY A 88 9.92 -4.79 9.66
CA GLY A 88 9.92 -3.34 9.89
C GLY A 88 11.28 -2.69 9.65
N ARG A 89 12.38 -3.38 9.95
CA ARG A 89 13.74 -2.84 9.75
C ARG A 89 14.11 -2.78 8.28
N ARG A 90 13.77 -3.81 7.50
CA ARG A 90 13.96 -3.81 6.05
C ARG A 90 13.12 -2.71 5.41
N LEU A 91 11.86 -2.57 5.80
CA LEU A 91 10.99 -1.52 5.28
C LEU A 91 11.57 -0.13 5.57
N SER A 92 11.96 0.16 6.81
CA SER A 92 12.60 1.43 7.18
C SER A 92 13.86 1.70 6.37
N ARG A 93 14.73 0.70 6.18
CA ARG A 93 15.92 0.85 5.35
C ARG A 93 15.59 1.20 3.90
N LEU A 94 14.58 0.57 3.30
CA LEU A 94 14.17 0.89 1.93
C LEU A 94 13.67 2.34 1.83
N VAL A 95 12.90 2.81 2.81
CA VAL A 95 12.45 4.21 2.91
C VAL A 95 13.63 5.17 3.01
N GLU A 96 14.62 4.85 3.84
CA GLU A 96 15.76 5.72 4.11
C GLU A 96 16.82 5.69 3.00
N SER A 97 16.75 4.76 2.05
CA SER A 97 17.78 4.55 1.02
C SER A 97 17.52 5.29 -0.28
N VAL A 98 16.30 5.78 -0.53
CA VAL A 98 15.97 6.51 -1.77
C VAL A 98 16.76 7.82 -1.87
N ARG A 99 17.28 8.12 -3.06
CA ARG A 99 18.01 9.36 -3.36
C ARG A 99 17.55 9.89 -4.71
N ALA A 100 17.64 11.21 -4.90
CA ALA A 100 17.30 11.84 -6.16
C ALA A 100 18.15 11.28 -7.31
N GLN A 101 17.48 10.75 -8.33
CA GLN A 101 18.09 10.19 -9.54
C GLN A 101 17.15 10.46 -10.73
N ASN A 102 17.72 10.67 -11.92
CA ASN A 102 16.91 10.77 -13.14
C ASN A 102 16.37 9.38 -13.52
N VAL A 103 15.04 9.21 -13.51
CA VAL A 103 14.40 7.91 -13.72
C VAL A 103 13.28 7.99 -14.75
N ILE A 104 13.17 6.93 -15.56
CA ILE A 104 12.02 6.70 -16.43
C ILE A 104 11.00 5.87 -15.63
N ILE A 105 9.81 6.42 -15.46
CA ILE A 105 8.74 5.86 -14.65
C ILE A 105 7.62 5.42 -15.58
N GLU A 106 7.24 4.15 -15.51
CA GLU A 106 6.04 3.60 -16.14
C GLU A 106 5.13 3.04 -15.05
N LEU A 107 3.96 3.66 -14.86
CA LEU A 107 3.03 3.35 -13.78
C LEU A 107 1.61 3.17 -14.34
N PRO A 108 0.96 2.00 -14.14
CA PRO A 108 -0.41 1.82 -14.59
C PRO A 108 -1.36 2.80 -13.87
N LYS A 109 -2.33 3.37 -14.58
CA LYS A 109 -3.49 3.99 -13.92
C LYS A 109 -4.24 2.89 -13.16
N PHE A 110 -4.40 3.06 -11.85
CA PHE A 110 -5.12 2.11 -11.02
C PHE A 110 -6.10 2.81 -10.08
N LYS A 111 -7.07 2.03 -9.61
CA LYS A 111 -8.00 2.40 -8.55
C LYS A 111 -8.16 1.17 -7.68
N MET A 112 -8.09 1.33 -6.37
CA MET A 112 -8.30 0.22 -5.44
C MET A 112 -9.33 0.58 -4.38
N GLU A 113 -10.27 -0.32 -4.18
CA GLU A 113 -11.26 -0.26 -3.11
C GLU A 113 -11.24 -1.60 -2.38
N ASN A 114 -10.93 -1.59 -1.10
CA ASN A 114 -10.84 -2.81 -0.30
C ASN A 114 -11.65 -2.67 0.99
N SER A 115 -12.15 -3.80 1.49
CA SER A 115 -12.83 -3.91 2.78
C SER A 115 -12.36 -5.17 3.50
N PHE A 116 -11.70 -4.98 4.63
CA PHE A 116 -11.12 -6.05 5.43
C PHE A 116 -11.90 -6.27 6.73
N ASN A 117 -11.98 -7.52 7.15
CA ASN A 117 -12.31 -7.88 8.53
C ASN A 117 -10.99 -8.18 9.25
N LEU A 118 -10.62 -7.33 10.22
CA LEU A 118 -9.32 -7.41 10.88
C LEU A 118 -9.32 -8.33 12.11
N ASN A 119 -10.44 -8.98 12.46
CA ASN A 119 -10.55 -9.79 13.66
C ASN A 119 -9.42 -10.82 13.79
N ASP A 120 -9.21 -11.64 12.75
CA ASP A 120 -8.23 -12.73 12.84
C ASP A 120 -6.79 -12.22 12.84
N ALA A 121 -6.51 -11.15 12.09
CA ALA A 121 -5.20 -10.50 12.10
C ALA A 121 -4.89 -9.92 13.49
N LEU A 122 -5.82 -9.19 14.10
CA LEU A 122 -5.65 -8.58 15.42
C LEU A 122 -5.53 -9.64 16.52
N LYS A 123 -6.30 -10.74 16.45
CA LYS A 123 -6.15 -11.88 17.35
C LYS A 123 -4.77 -12.50 17.25
N LYS A 124 -4.25 -12.70 16.03
CA LYS A 124 -2.88 -13.22 15.80
C LYS A 124 -1.80 -12.28 16.33
N LEU A 125 -2.06 -10.97 16.36
CA LEU A 125 -1.18 -9.96 16.97
C LEU A 125 -1.31 -9.86 18.50
N GLY A 126 -2.12 -10.71 19.14
CA GLY A 126 -2.26 -10.79 20.60
C GLY A 126 -3.50 -10.10 21.18
N LEU A 127 -4.30 -9.43 20.36
CA LEU A 127 -5.54 -8.78 20.81
C LEU A 127 -6.71 -9.76 20.87
N SER A 128 -6.57 -10.91 21.55
CA SER A 128 -7.61 -11.95 21.58
C SER A 128 -8.74 -11.66 22.58
N GLU A 129 -8.39 -11.18 23.78
CA GLU A 129 -9.32 -10.95 24.88
C GLU A 129 -10.45 -9.98 24.51
N ALA A 130 -10.12 -8.92 23.75
CA ALA A 130 -11.06 -7.89 23.31
C ALA A 130 -12.24 -8.43 22.47
N PHE A 131 -12.09 -9.63 21.89
CA PHE A 131 -13.14 -10.33 21.12
C PHE A 131 -13.83 -11.45 21.89
N SER A 132 -13.45 -11.68 23.15
CA SER A 132 -13.96 -12.75 24.01
C SER A 132 -14.97 -12.24 25.04
N ASP A 133 -15.60 -13.14 25.78
CA ASP A 133 -16.51 -12.77 26.89
C ASP A 133 -15.77 -12.22 28.12
N ASN A 134 -14.43 -12.36 28.14
CA ASN A 134 -13.57 -11.78 29.17
C ASN A 134 -13.17 -10.32 28.87
N ALA A 135 -13.61 -9.75 27.74
CA ALA A 135 -13.25 -8.39 27.35
C ALA A 135 -13.67 -7.37 28.41
N ASN A 136 -12.74 -6.54 28.88
CA ASN A 136 -13.03 -5.49 29.85
C ASN A 136 -13.07 -4.10 29.21
N PHE A 137 -14.28 -3.64 28.86
CA PHE A 137 -14.55 -2.28 28.37
C PHE A 137 -15.31 -1.42 29.39
N SER A 138 -15.13 -1.69 30.69
CA SER A 138 -15.83 -0.97 31.78
C SER A 138 -15.63 0.55 31.78
N LYS A 139 -14.52 1.04 31.22
CA LYS A 139 -14.26 2.48 31.04
C LYS A 139 -15.12 3.15 29.97
N MET A 140 -15.77 2.38 29.10
CA MET A 140 -16.64 2.91 28.03
C MET A 140 -18.12 2.75 28.36
N THR A 141 -18.50 1.67 29.05
CA THR A 141 -19.90 1.37 29.36
C THR A 141 -19.99 0.48 30.61
N ALA A 142 -21.10 0.60 31.34
CA ALA A 142 -21.41 -0.25 32.49
C ALA A 142 -21.86 -1.67 32.11
N THR A 143 -22.21 -1.91 30.85
CA THR A 143 -22.61 -3.23 30.35
C THR A 143 -21.40 -4.04 29.89
N ASN A 144 -21.43 -5.36 30.08
CA ASN A 144 -20.40 -6.23 29.53
C ASN A 144 -20.53 -6.26 28.00
N VAL A 145 -19.51 -5.76 27.30
CA VAL A 145 -19.46 -5.70 25.84
C VAL A 145 -18.13 -6.25 25.34
N LYS A 146 -18.14 -6.77 24.12
CA LYS A 146 -16.94 -7.21 23.40
C LYS A 146 -16.92 -6.66 21.98
N ILE A 147 -15.74 -6.66 21.36
CA ILE A 147 -15.62 -6.36 19.94
C ILE A 147 -16.17 -7.55 19.16
N SER A 148 -17.24 -7.33 18.40
CA SER A 148 -17.78 -8.35 17.49
C SER A 148 -17.00 -8.35 16.18
N ARG A 149 -16.69 -7.17 15.64
CA ARG A 149 -15.98 -7.04 14.37
C ARG A 149 -15.18 -5.73 14.30
N VAL A 150 -14.04 -5.80 13.63
CA VAL A 150 -13.24 -4.66 13.20
C VAL A 150 -13.24 -4.62 11.68
N VAL A 151 -13.91 -3.62 11.11
CA VAL A 151 -14.02 -3.42 9.67
C VAL A 151 -13.10 -2.28 9.26
N HIS A 152 -12.20 -2.54 8.32
CA HIS A 152 -11.34 -1.52 7.73
C HIS A 152 -11.63 -1.41 6.23
N LYS A 153 -12.10 -0.25 5.79
CA LYS A 153 -12.31 0.05 4.36
C LYS A 153 -11.25 1.03 3.89
N SER A 154 -10.70 0.82 2.70
CA SER A 154 -9.69 1.70 2.12
C SER A 154 -10.00 1.97 0.66
N PHE A 155 -9.84 3.22 0.24
CA PHE A 155 -9.96 3.67 -1.15
C PHE A 155 -8.74 4.48 -1.53
N ILE A 156 -8.18 4.22 -2.72
CA ILE A 156 -7.14 5.05 -3.35
C ILE A 156 -7.45 5.30 -4.83
N LYS A 157 -7.29 6.56 -5.24
CA LYS A 157 -7.39 7.04 -6.63
C LYS A 157 -6.48 8.22 -6.90
#